data_AF-A0A8S2ZAX4-F1
#
_entry.id   AF-A0A8S2ZAX4-F1
#
_cell.length_a   1.000
_cell.length_b   1.000
_cell.length_c   1.000
_cell.angle_alpha   90.00
_cell.angle_beta   90.00
_cell.angle_gamma   90.00
#
_symmetry.space_group_name_H-M   'P 1'
#
loop_
_entity.id
_entity.type
_entity.pdbx_description
1 polymer ?
#
loop_
_entity_poly.entity_id
_entity_poly.type
_entity_poly.pdbx_seq_one_letter_code
_entity_poly.pdbx_strand_id
1 'polypeptide(L)' 'KAGHDINYLSISGLLSMFGRANSKPHPPINLAADFAGGGLLAAYAIMSAIFERQATNLGQVLDLSLAEGL' A
#
# COMPACT_ATOMS: atom_id res chain seq x y z
N LYS A 1 -10.02 -5.94 10.88
CA LYS A 1 -11.38 -5.87 10.30
C LYS A 1 -11.29 -6.23 8.84
N ALA A 2 -12.30 -6.87 8.24
CA ALA A 2 -12.31 -7.09 6.80
C ALA A 2 -12.36 -5.73 6.07
N GLY A 3 -11.63 -5.63 4.96
CA GLY A 3 -11.56 -4.43 4.14
C GLY A 3 -10.88 -4.71 2.79
N HIS A 4 -11.19 -3.90 1.80
CA HIS A 4 -10.59 -3.88 0.47
C HIS A 4 -9.88 -2.56 0.22
N ASP A 5 -9.18 -2.45 -0.91
CA ASP A 5 -8.50 -1.24 -1.39
C ASP A 5 -9.23 0.08 -1.06
N ILE A 6 -10.51 0.18 -1.42
CA ILE A 6 -11.34 1.37 -1.16
C ILE A 6 -11.45 1.73 0.33
N ASN A 7 -11.44 0.74 1.23
CA ASN A 7 -11.49 0.99 2.67
C ASN A 7 -10.17 1.62 3.16
N TYR A 8 -9.03 1.11 2.68
CA TYR A 8 -7.71 1.66 3.03
C TYR A 8 -7.50 3.07 2.44
N LEU A 9 -7.94 3.29 1.20
CA LEU A 9 -7.99 4.62 0.59
C LEU A 9 -8.89 5.60 1.35
N SER A 10 -9.99 5.11 1.92
CA SER A 10 -10.92 5.97 2.68
C SER A 10 -10.31 6.48 3.98
N ILE A 11 -9.49 5.67 4.65
CA ILE A 11 -8.87 6.04 5.94
C ILE A 11 -7.61 6.88 5.75
N SER A 12 -6.87 6.73 4.63
CA SER A 12 -5.71 7.59 4.33
C SER A 12 -6.10 9.00 3.88
N GLY A 13 -7.37 9.20 3.51
CA GLY A 13 -7.86 10.46 2.94
C GLY A 13 -7.65 10.59 1.44
N LEU A 14 -6.84 9.72 0.81
CA LEU A 14 -6.63 9.73 -0.64
C LEU A 14 -7.90 9.53 -1.43
N LEU A 15 -8.85 8.73 -0.93
CA LEU A 15 -10.14 8.56 -1.62
C LEU A 15 -10.82 9.90 -1.88
N SER A 16 -10.72 10.86 -0.94
CA SER A 16 -11.37 12.18 -1.07
C SER A 16 -10.83 13.02 -2.22
N MET A 17 -9.63 12.70 -2.73
CA MET A 17 -8.99 13.39 -3.85
C MET A 17 -9.40 12.82 -5.21
N PHE A 18 -10.00 11.64 -5.25
CA PHE A 18 -10.48 11.02 -6.50
C PHE A 18 -11.94 11.34 -6.73
N GLY A 19 -12.23 12.16 -7.74
CA GLY A 19 -13.59 12.66 -7.93
C GLY A 19 -13.65 13.85 -8.86
N ARG A 20 -14.84 14.12 -9.40
CA ARG A 20 -15.16 15.48 -9.86
C ARG A 20 -15.65 16.30 -8.67
N ALA A 21 -15.46 17.61 -8.73
CA ALA A 21 -16.07 18.54 -7.78
C ALA A 21 -17.59 18.29 -7.71
N ASN A 22 -18.13 18.27 -6.49
CA ASN A 22 -19.55 18.01 -6.20
C ASN A 22 -20.07 16.61 -6.60
N SER A 23 -19.18 15.65 -6.86
CA SER A 23 -19.55 14.24 -7.03
C SER A 23 -19.03 13.40 -5.86
N LYS A 24 -19.61 12.20 -5.65
CA LYS A 24 -19.06 11.24 -4.70
C LYS A 24 -17.66 10.79 -5.17
N PRO A 25 -16.72 10.57 -4.24
CA PRO A 25 -15.45 9.99 -4.59
C PRO A 25 -15.58 8.62 -5.28
N HIS A 26 -14.69 8.33 -6.22
CA HIS A 26 -14.62 7.03 -6.90
C HIS A 26 -13.20 6.50 -6.87
N PRO A 27 -12.97 5.25 -6.44
CA PRO A 27 -11.62 4.70 -6.33
C PRO A 27 -11.02 4.48 -7.72
N PRO A 28 -9.69 4.62 -7.88
CA PRO A 28 -8.98 4.27 -9.10
C PRO A 28 -8.82 2.74 -9.18
N ILE A 29 -9.93 2.03 -9.40
CA ILE A 29 -10.04 0.57 -9.30
C ILE A 29 -9.44 0.06 -7.99
N ASN A 30 -8.40 -0.79 -8.05
CA ASN A 30 -7.60 -1.19 -6.90
C ASN A 30 -6.09 -0.93 -7.11
N LEU A 31 -5.74 0.06 -7.94
CA LEU A 31 -4.33 0.34 -8.26
C LEU A 31 -3.57 1.00 -7.12
N ALA A 32 -4.25 1.80 -6.29
CA ALA A 32 -3.59 2.64 -5.31
C ALA A 32 -3.16 1.87 -4.06
N ALA A 33 -4.08 1.18 -3.38
CA ALA A 33 -3.72 0.45 -2.16
C ALA A 33 -3.19 -0.93 -2.50
N ASP A 34 -3.94 -1.78 -3.21
CA ASP A 34 -3.56 -3.18 -3.40
C ASP A 34 -2.25 -3.32 -4.18
N PHE A 35 -2.05 -2.50 -5.22
CA PHE A 35 -0.85 -2.56 -6.06
C PHE A 35 0.24 -1.59 -5.60
N ALA A 36 0.04 -0.27 -5.68
CA ALA A 36 1.12 0.68 -5.42
C ALA A 36 1.52 0.73 -3.93
N GLY A 37 0.57 0.93 -3.03
CA GLY A 37 0.79 0.96 -1.58
C GLY A 37 0.92 -0.44 -0.95
N GLY A 38 0.71 -1.50 -1.72
CA GLY A 38 0.68 -2.88 -1.25
C GLY A 38 1.72 -3.73 -1.95
N GLY A 39 1.36 -4.33 -3.07
CA GLY A 39 2.20 -5.28 -3.81
C GLY A 39 3.58 -4.72 -4.19
N LEU A 40 3.66 -3.47 -4.66
CA LEU A 40 4.93 -2.84 -5.02
C LEU A 40 5.79 -2.57 -3.78
N LEU A 41 5.22 -2.01 -2.71
CA LEU A 41 5.95 -1.82 -1.45
C LEU A 41 6.41 -3.14 -0.84
N ALA A 42 5.60 -4.19 -0.94
CA ALA A 42 5.98 -5.53 -0.50
C ALA A 42 7.15 -6.09 -1.31
N ALA A 43 7.08 -6.00 -2.64
CA ALA A 43 8.18 -6.40 -3.51
C ALA A 43 9.46 -5.61 -3.20
N TYR A 44 9.34 -4.29 -3.02
CA TYR A 44 10.46 -3.43 -2.66
C TYR A 44 11.07 -3.80 -1.29
N ALA A 45 10.25 -4.00 -0.27
CA ALA A 45 10.70 -4.38 1.06
C ALA A 45 11.42 -5.73 1.07
N ILE A 46 10.90 -6.72 0.32
CA ILE A 46 11.54 -8.02 0.14
C ILE A 46 12.91 -7.86 -0.53
N MET A 47 12.99 -7.08 -1.60
CA MET A 47 14.25 -6.81 -2.28
C MET A 47 15.26 -6.12 -1.36
N SER A 48 14.81 -5.15 -0.56
CA SER A 48 15.65 -4.47 0.44
C SER A 48 16.13 -5.42 1.54
N ALA A 49 15.29 -6.34 2.01
CA ALA A 49 15.69 -7.35 3.00
C ALA A 49 16.70 -8.36 2.41
N ILE A 50 16.52 -8.76 1.15
CA ILE A 50 17.49 -9.62 0.45
C ILE A 50 18.83 -8.89 0.30
N PHE A 51 18.80 -7.59 -0.01
CA PHE A 51 20.00 -6.77 -0.12
C PHE A 51 20.73 -6.63 1.21
N GLU A 52 20.01 -6.31 2.30
CA GLU A 52 20.57 -6.19 3.64
C GLU A 52 21.19 -7.51 4.12
N ARG A 53 20.53 -8.65 3.83
CA ARG A 53 21.05 -9.99 4.12
C ARG A 53 22.41 -10.25 3.47
N GLN A 54 22.77 -9.59 2.36
CA GLN A 54 24.11 -9.77 1.76
C GLN A 54 25.24 -9.34 2.70
N ALA A 55 24.99 -8.36 3.56
CA ALA A 55 25.96 -7.89 4.55
C ALA A 55 25.82 -8.63 5.88
N THR A 56 24.60 -8.91 6.32
CA THR A 56 24.36 -9.41 7.69
C THR A 56 24.19 -10.91 7.79
N ASN A 57 23.90 -11.60 6.68
CA ASN A 57 23.50 -13.03 6.63
C ASN A 57 22.26 -13.36 7.48
N LEU A 58 21.48 -12.36 7.89
CA LEU A 58 20.27 -12.55 8.68
C LEU A 58 19.02 -12.27 7.84
N GLY A 59 17.94 -12.99 8.16
CA GLY A 59 16.61 -12.62 7.70
C GLY A 59 15.98 -11.61 8.64
N GLN A 60 14.87 -11.02 8.20
CA GLN A 60 14.07 -10.09 8.99
C GLN A 60 12.58 -10.26 8.68
N VAL A 61 11.72 -9.89 9.63
CA VAL A 61 10.27 -9.85 9.43
C VAL A 61 9.91 -8.50 8.82
N LEU A 62 9.14 -8.54 7.74
CA LEU A 62 8.59 -7.35 7.10
C LEU A 62 7.13 -7.22 7.50
N ASP A 63 6.81 -6.20 8.30
CA ASP A 63 5.44 -5.80 8.59
C ASP A 63 5.02 -4.76 7.55
N LEU A 64 4.00 -5.08 6.77
CA LEU A 64 3.57 -4.31 5.62
C LEU A 64 2.07 -4.09 5.68
N SER A 65 1.68 -2.82 5.61
CA SER A 65 0.30 -2.39 5.72
C SER A 65 -0.13 -1.60 4.49
N LEU A 66 -1.25 -1.99 3.90
CA LEU A 66 -1.89 -1.22 2.82
C LEU A 66 -2.23 0.20 3.26
N ALA A 67 -2.52 0.42 4.54
CA ALA A 67 -2.86 1.73 5.07
C ALA A 67 -1.63 2.66 5.19
N GLU A 68 -0.46 2.10 5.49
CA GLU A 68 0.78 2.87 5.64
C GLU A 68 1.49 3.13 4.31
N GLY A 69 1.20 2.28 3.31
CA GLY A 69 1.73 2.43 1.96
C GLY A 69 1.03 3.46 1.09
N LEU A 70 -0.03 4.09 1.59
CA LEU A 70 -0.87 5.08 0.92
C LEU A 70 -0.57 6.50 1.42
#